data_AF-A0A7W0V0N4-F1
#
_entry.id   AF-A0A7W0V0N4-F1
#
_cell.length_a   1.000
_cell.length_b   1.000
_cell.length_c   1.000
_cell.angle_alpha   90.00
_cell.angle_beta   90.00
_cell.angle_gamma   90.00
#
_symmetry.space_group_name_H-M   'P 1'
#
loop_
_entity.id
_entity.type
_entity.pdbx_description
1 polymer ?
#
loop_
_entity_poly.entity_id
_entity_poly.type
_entity_poly.pdbx_seq_one_letter_code
_entity_poly.pdbx_strand_id
1 'polypeptide(L)'
;MANPFAINKEMQDGLSIIHLEGYLDAHTAPQFEAAIQLEIDAGRFQIIVDCAKLTYISSAGLGVFMTFVEEVREQGGDIKICGLAPKVQQVFEILGFSTLYDLCADVPACVQRFADAPVKEF
;
A
#
# COMPACT_ATOMS: atom_id res chain seq x y z
N MET A 1 24.27 -8.22 7.17
CA MET A 1 23.79 -8.53 5.80
C MET A 1 22.55 -7.67 5.61
N ALA A 2 22.53 -6.80 4.59
CA ALA A 2 21.33 -6.04 4.27
C ALA A 2 20.28 -7.02 3.77
N ASN A 3 19.10 -7.05 4.40
CA ASN A 3 18.01 -7.88 3.92
C ASN A 3 17.54 -7.27 2.58
N PRO A 4 17.57 -8.01 1.46
CA PRO A 4 17.19 -7.45 0.17
C PRO A 4 15.72 -7.02 0.22
N PHE A 5 15.42 -5.86 -0.35
CA PHE A 5 14.03 -5.45 -0.53
C PHE A 5 13.37 -6.38 -1.55
N ALA A 6 12.19 -6.89 -1.20
CA ALA A 6 11.44 -7.80 -2.03
C ALA A 6 9.98 -7.38 -2.10
N ILE A 7 9.38 -7.58 -3.27
CA ILE A 7 7.96 -7.37 -3.51
C ILE A 7 7.38 -8.69 -4.01
N ASN A 8 6.35 -9.17 -3.31
CA ASN A 8 5.53 -10.28 -3.79
C ASN A 8 4.12 -9.77 -4.06
N LYS A 9 3.47 -10.33 -5.08
CA LYS A 9 2.12 -9.94 -5.47
C LYS A 9 1.21 -11.16 -5.45
N GLU A 10 0.01 -11.00 -4.92
CA GLU A 10 -1.05 -11.99 -4.99
C GLU A 10 -2.38 -11.31 -5.34
N MET A 11 -3.31 -12.11 -5.87
CA MET A 11 -4.66 -11.68 -6.19
C MET A 11 -5.63 -12.48 -5.34
N GLN A 12 -6.53 -11.78 -4.65
CA GLN A 12 -7.56 -12.41 -3.83
C GLN A 12 -8.89 -11.65 -4.02
N ASP A 13 -9.94 -12.35 -4.44
CA ASP A 13 -11.30 -11.80 -4.58
C ASP A 13 -11.39 -10.49 -5.39
N GLY A 14 -10.53 -10.33 -6.41
CA GLY A 14 -10.45 -9.12 -7.24
C GLY A 14 -9.57 -8.00 -6.68
N LEU A 15 -9.04 -8.18 -5.47
CA LEU A 15 -8.10 -7.26 -4.81
C LEU A 15 -6.66 -7.65 -5.16
N SER A 16 -5.85 -6.64 -5.48
CA SER A 16 -4.40 -6.80 -5.65
C SER A 16 -3.72 -6.61 -4.31
N ILE A 17 -2.97 -7.61 -3.85
CA ILE A 17 -2.21 -7.54 -2.60
C ILE A 17 -0.72 -7.49 -2.94
N ILE A 18 -0.04 -6.46 -2.45
CA ILE A 18 1.39 -6.23 -2.64
C ILE A 18 2.07 -6.36 -1.29
N HIS A 19 2.86 -7.41 -1.10
CA HIS A 19 3.65 -7.61 0.12
C HIS A 19 5.04 -6.97 -0.04
N LEU A 20 5.38 -6.11 0.92
CA LEU A 20 6.68 -5.45 0.99
C LEU A 20 7.53 -6.09 2.10
N GLU A 21 8.76 -6.46 1.75
CA GLU A 21 9.75 -6.99 2.69
C GLU A 21 11.03 -6.16 2.63
N GLY A 22 11.62 -5.86 3.79
CA GLY A 22 12.90 -5.16 3.90
C GLY A 22 12.76 -3.66 4.15
N TYR A 23 13.33 -2.82 3.28
CA TYR A 23 13.45 -1.37 3.45
C TYR A 23 12.90 -0.64 2.24
N LEU A 24 12.02 0.34 2.46
CA LEU A 24 11.49 1.20 1.42
C LEU A 24 12.15 2.58 1.48
N ASP A 25 13.15 2.82 0.63
CA ASP A 25 13.93 4.05 0.58
C ASP A 25 14.12 4.58 -0.85
N ALA A 26 15.00 5.55 -1.06
CA ALA A 26 15.22 6.15 -2.38
C ALA A 26 15.75 5.15 -3.43
N HIS A 27 16.41 4.06 -3.02
CA HIS A 27 16.91 3.04 -3.92
C HIS A 27 15.84 2.01 -4.28
N THR A 28 14.90 1.73 -3.37
CA THR A 28 13.88 0.69 -3.54
C THR A 28 12.52 1.25 -3.94
N ALA A 29 12.28 2.55 -3.75
CA ALA A 29 11.08 3.26 -4.18
C ALA A 29 10.74 3.06 -5.66
N PRO A 30 11.69 3.13 -6.63
CA PRO A 30 11.36 2.90 -8.04
C PRO A 30 10.81 1.49 -8.31
N GLN A 31 11.24 0.49 -7.54
CA GLN A 31 10.73 -0.88 -7.67
C GLN A 31 9.29 -0.98 -7.15
N PHE A 32 8.96 -0.29 -6.06
CA PHE A 32 7.61 -0.22 -5.54
C PHE A 32 6.67 0.59 -6.44
N GLU A 33 7.14 1.71 -6.96
CA GLU A 33 6.43 2.52 -7.95
C GLU A 33 6.07 1.70 -9.19
N ALA A 34 7.04 1.00 -9.78
CA ALA A 34 6.78 0.10 -10.90
C ALA A 34 5.79 -1.02 -10.54
N ALA A 35 5.84 -1.52 -9.29
CA ALA A 35 4.89 -2.53 -8.84
C ALA A 35 3.46 -2.00 -8.79
N ILE A 36 3.21 -0.78 -8.32
CA ILE A 36 1.87 -0.17 -8.31
C ILE A 36 1.42 0.15 -9.74
N GLN A 37 2.29 0.74 -10.57
CA GLN A 37 1.95 1.09 -11.95
C GLN A 37 1.46 -0.13 -12.74
N LEU A 38 2.10 -1.30 -12.56
CA LEU A 38 1.67 -2.54 -13.19
C LEU A 38 0.25 -3.01 -12.78
N GLU A 39 -0.22 -2.64 -11.58
CA GLU A 39 -1.60 -2.93 -11.16
C GLU A 39 -2.58 -1.97 -11.84
N ILE A 40 -2.24 -0.68 -11.85
CA ILE A 40 -3.00 0.39 -12.50
C ILE A 40 -3.15 0.12 -14.00
N ASP A 41 -2.06 -0.18 -14.70
CA ASP A 41 -2.03 -0.48 -16.14
C ASP A 41 -2.89 -1.70 -16.49
N ALA A 42 -3.06 -2.62 -15.54
CA ALA A 42 -3.88 -3.80 -15.69
C ALA A 42 -5.32 -3.62 -15.20
N GLY A 43 -5.73 -2.38 -14.91
CA GLY A 43 -7.08 -2.02 -14.49
C GLY A 43 -7.43 -2.41 -13.05
N ARG A 44 -6.43 -2.67 -12.21
CA ARG A 44 -6.62 -3.10 -10.82
C ARG A 44 -6.39 -1.92 -9.88
N PHE A 45 -7.50 -1.33 -9.44
CA PHE A 45 -7.51 -0.13 -8.59
C PHE A 45 -7.87 -0.41 -7.12
N GLN A 46 -8.18 -1.65 -6.76
CA GLN A 46 -8.38 -2.04 -5.36
C GLN A 46 -7.11 -2.71 -4.86
N ILE A 47 -6.24 -1.92 -4.21
CA ILE A 47 -4.88 -2.35 -3.87
C ILE A 47 -4.73 -2.40 -2.35
N ILE A 48 -4.20 -3.51 -1.84
CA ILE A 48 -3.75 -3.68 -0.46
C ILE A 48 -2.24 -3.72 -0.47
N VAL A 49 -1.60 -2.88 0.35
CA VAL A 49 -0.16 -2.92 0.58
C VAL A 49 0.08 -3.51 1.97
N ASP A 50 0.66 -4.70 2.01
CA ASP A 50 1.04 -5.39 3.23
C ASP A 50 2.49 -5.05 3.61
N CYS A 51 2.62 -4.32 4.72
CA CYS A 51 3.89 -3.87 5.28
C CYS A 51 4.36 -4.73 6.46
N ALA A 52 3.77 -5.91 6.71
CA ALA A 52 4.12 -6.77 7.86
C ALA A 52 5.61 -7.11 7.95
N LYS A 53 6.29 -7.21 6.81
CA LYS A 53 7.74 -7.47 6.70
C LYS A 53 8.57 -6.23 6.36
N LEU A 54 7.95 -5.06 6.32
CA LEU A 54 8.62 -3.79 6.08
C LEU A 54 9.21 -3.26 7.39
N THR A 55 10.53 -3.15 7.42
CA THR A 55 11.27 -2.76 8.63
C THR A 55 11.56 -1.27 8.71
N TYR A 56 11.45 -0.56 7.59
CA TYR A 56 11.79 0.86 7.48
C TYR A 56 11.16 1.49 6.24
N ILE A 57 10.82 2.77 6.37
CA ILE A 57 10.40 3.63 5.26
C ILE A 57 11.09 5.00 5.36
N SER A 58 11.47 5.58 4.21
CA SER A 58 11.94 6.96 4.09
C SER A 58 10.94 7.84 3.32
N SER A 59 11.23 9.15 3.21
CA SER A 59 10.41 10.10 2.45
C SER A 59 10.19 9.70 0.99
N ALA A 60 11.17 9.05 0.36
CA ALA A 60 11.02 8.57 -1.02
C ALA A 60 9.95 7.49 -1.12
N GLY A 61 9.93 6.55 -0.17
CA GLY A 61 8.88 5.51 -0.09
C GLY A 61 7.49 6.08 0.13
N LEU A 62 7.39 7.05 1.04
CA LEU A 62 6.14 7.77 1.31
C LEU A 62 5.65 8.57 0.09
N GLY A 63 6.58 9.14 -0.68
CA GLY A 63 6.28 9.84 -1.93
C GLY A 63 5.54 8.95 -2.92
N VAL A 64 5.99 7.69 -3.07
CA VAL A 64 5.32 6.71 -3.97
C VAL A 64 3.86 6.50 -3.58
N PHE A 65 3.57 6.34 -2.29
CA PHE A 65 2.18 6.24 -1.83
C PHE A 65 1.37 7.48 -2.26
N MET A 66 1.86 8.69 -1.94
CA MET A 66 1.15 9.93 -2.28
C MET A 66 0.92 10.11 -3.78
N THR A 67 1.85 9.66 -4.62
CA THR A 67 1.72 9.76 -6.07
C THR A 67 0.52 8.97 -6.60
N PHE A 68 0.29 7.76 -6.10
CA PHE A 68 -0.71 6.86 -6.71
C PHE A 68 -2.08 6.85 -6.03
N VAL A 69 -2.20 7.35 -4.80
CA VAL A 69 -3.48 7.30 -4.09
C VAL A 69 -4.57 8.11 -4.78
N GLU A 70 -4.22 9.26 -5.35
CA GLU A 70 -5.18 10.10 -6.08
C GLU A 70 -5.58 9.42 -7.39
N GLU A 71 -4.61 8.97 -8.19
CA GLU A 71 -4.84 8.28 -9.46
C GLU A 71 -5.73 7.05 -9.30
N VAL A 72 -5.44 6.20 -8.30
CA VAL A 72 -6.23 4.99 -8.02
C VAL A 72 -7.67 5.34 -7.61
N ARG A 73 -7.86 6.42 -6.84
CA ARG A 73 -9.19 6.87 -6.40
C ARG A 73 -10.00 7.50 -7.52
N GLU A 74 -9.37 8.20 -8.46
CA GLU A 74 -10.02 8.73 -9.66
C GLU A 74 -10.60 7.61 -10.54
N GLN A 75 -9.97 6.43 -10.52
CA GLN A 75 -10.48 5.23 -11.20
C GLN A 75 -11.53 4.46 -10.39
N GLY A 76 -12.02 5.03 -9.28
CA GLY A 76 -13.04 4.41 -8.42
C GLY A 76 -12.52 3.33 -7.47
N GLY A 77 -11.20 3.19 -7.37
CA GLY A 77 -10.52 2.29 -6.43
C GLY A 77 -10.07 2.97 -5.14
N ASP A 78 -9.19 2.29 -4.40
CA ASP A 78 -8.51 2.84 -3.23
C ASP A 78 -7.25 2.03 -2.93
N ILE A 79 -6.34 2.61 -2.16
CA ILE A 79 -5.16 1.94 -1.62
C ILE A 79 -5.33 1.81 -0.11
N LYS A 80 -5.30 0.59 0.40
CA LYS A 80 -5.29 0.31 1.85
C LYS A 80 -3.94 -0.25 2.28
N ILE A 81 -3.52 0.11 3.48
CA ILE A 81 -2.19 -0.26 4.00
C ILE A 81 -2.38 -1.03 5.30
N CYS A 82 -1.67 -2.14 5.46
CA CYS A 82 -1.75 -2.96 6.65
C CYS A 82 -0.40 -3.46 7.13
N GLY A 83 -0.36 -4.08 8.32
CA GLY A 83 0.85 -4.70 8.85
C GLY A 83 1.98 -3.73 9.19
N LEU A 84 1.70 -2.44 9.40
CA LEU A 84 2.75 -1.46 9.70
C LEU A 84 3.43 -1.81 11.04
N ALA A 85 4.73 -2.05 11.01
CA ALA A 85 5.52 -2.15 12.23
C ALA A 85 5.42 -0.85 13.04
N PRO A 86 5.48 -0.88 14.38
CA PRO A 86 5.23 0.30 15.22
C PRO A 86 6.06 1.54 14.84
N LYS A 87 7.32 1.34 14.44
CA LYS A 87 8.21 2.43 13.99
C LYS A 87 7.74 3.06 12.68
N VAL A 88 7.25 2.26 11.75
CA VAL A 88 6.72 2.73 10.45
C VAL A 88 5.38 3.42 10.68
N GLN A 89 4.51 2.84 11.51
CA GLN A 89 3.23 3.45 11.88
C GLN A 89 3.41 4.84 12.51
N GLN A 90 4.38 5.01 13.43
CA GLN A 90 4.68 6.33 14.00
C GLN A 90 5.07 7.35 12.93
N VAL A 91 5.84 6.95 11.91
CA VAL A 91 6.19 7.84 10.80
C VAL A 91 4.94 8.25 10.02
N PHE A 92 4.04 7.30 9.74
CA PHE A 92 2.76 7.59 9.07
C PHE A 92 1.88 8.54 9.89
N GLU A 93 1.79 8.35 11.20
CA GLU A 93 1.02 9.21 12.11
C GLU A 93 1.59 10.63 12.17
N ILE A 94 2.90 10.78 12.37
CA ILE A 94 3.56 12.09 12.45
C ILE A 94 3.36 12.89 11.16
N LEU A 95 3.37 12.22 10.01
CA LEU A 95 3.21 12.85 8.71
C LEU A 95 1.74 12.97 8.27
N GLY A 96 0.79 12.51 9.08
CA GLY A 96 -0.64 12.59 8.80
C GLY A 96 -1.14 11.59 7.75
N PHE A 97 -0.37 10.57 7.38
CA PHE A 97 -0.81 9.57 6.40
C PHE A 97 -1.99 8.74 6.92
N SER A 98 -2.15 8.61 8.23
CA SER A 98 -3.31 7.94 8.84
C SER A 98 -4.65 8.63 8.54
N THR A 99 -4.66 9.88 8.05
CA THR A 99 -5.89 10.55 7.59
C THR A 99 -6.11 10.40 6.09
N LEU A 100 -5.05 10.11 5.34
CA LEU A 100 -5.09 9.94 3.88
C LEU A 100 -5.38 8.48 3.50
N TYR A 101 -4.91 7.52 4.30
CA TYR A 101 -5.05 6.09 4.05
C TYR A 101 -5.90 5.41 5.11
N ASP A 102 -6.64 4.40 4.66
CA ASP A 102 -7.30 3.45 5.54
C ASP A 102 -6.27 2.42 6.00
N LEU A 103 -5.80 2.57 7.24
CA LEU A 103 -4.81 1.71 7.85
C LEU A 103 -5.49 0.53 8.55
N CYS A 104 -5.21 -0.69 8.10
CA CYS A 104 -5.74 -1.92 8.69
C CYS A 104 -4.68 -2.61 9.55
N ALA A 105 -5.13 -3.53 10.42
CA ALA A 105 -4.20 -4.36 11.20
C ALA A 105 -3.43 -5.34 10.29
N ASP A 106 -4.13 -6.03 9.40
CA ASP A 106 -3.60 -7.07 8.52
C ASP A 106 -4.38 -7.13 7.18
N VAL A 107 -3.95 -8.03 6.29
CA VAL A 107 -4.59 -8.24 4.98
C VAL A 107 -6.07 -8.62 5.13
N PRO A 108 -6.46 -9.60 5.97
CA PRO A 108 -7.88 -9.93 6.19
C PRO A 108 -8.74 -8.72 6.59
N ALA A 109 -8.25 -7.86 7.48
CA ALA A 109 -8.96 -6.65 7.87
C ALA A 109 -9.14 -5.68 6.70
N CYS A 110 -8.13 -5.51 5.84
CA CYS A 110 -8.26 -4.70 4.63
C CYS A 110 -9.24 -5.31 3.61
N VAL A 111 -9.25 -6.63 3.44
CA VAL A 111 -10.22 -7.32 2.57
C VAL A 111 -11.64 -7.06 3.07
N GLN A 112 -11.90 -7.23 4.37
CA GLN A 112 -13.20 -6.90 4.97
C GLN A 112 -13.57 -5.43 4.74
N ARG A 113 -12.60 -4.52 4.89
CA ARG A 113 -12.82 -3.09 4.71
C ARG A 113 -13.20 -2.71 3.27
N PHE A 114 -12.68 -3.41 2.28
CA PHE A 114 -13.12 -3.28 0.88
C PHE A 114 -14.53 -3.85 0.67
N ALA A 115 -14.87 -4.96 1.33
CA ALA A 115 -16.22 -5.53 1.26
C ALA A 115 -17.28 -4.64 1.95
N ASP A 116 -16.91 -3.98 3.05
CA ASP A 116 -17.76 -3.09 3.83
C ASP A 116 -17.86 -1.67 3.24
N ALA A 117 -16.99 -1.32 2.30
CA ALA A 117 -17.05 -0.02 1.63
C ALA A 117 -18.39 0.05 0.88
N PRO A 118 -19.27 1.02 1.19
CA PRO A 118 -20.55 1.11 0.51
C PRO A 118 -20.28 1.25 -0.99
N VAL A 119 -20.96 0.44 -1.80
CA VAL A 119 -21.08 0.69 -3.24
C VAL A 119 -21.56 2.15 -3.33
N LYS A 120 -20.70 3.05 -3.82
CA LYS A 120 -21.13 4.41 -4.12
C LYS A 120 -22.19 4.25 -5.22
N GLU A 121 -23.45 4.27 -4.83
CA GLU A 121 -24.56 4.47 -5.76
C GLU A 121 -24.28 5.81 -6.45
N PHE A 122 -23.98 5.75 -7.75
CA PHE A 122 -23.83 6.91 -8.61
C PHE A 122 -25.18 7.60 -8.81
#